data_AF-A0A957KTI8-F1
#
_entry.id   AF-A0A957KTI8-F1
#
_cell.length_a   1.000
_cell.length_b   1.000
_cell.length_c   1.000
_cell.angle_alpha   90.00
_cell.angle_beta   90.00
_cell.angle_gamma   90.00
#
_symmetry.space_group_name_H-M   'P 1'
#
loop_
_entity.id
_entity.type
_entity.pdbx_description
1 polymer ?
#
loop_
_entity_poly.entity_id
_entity_poly.type
_entity_poly.pdbx_seq_one_letter_code
_entity_poly.pdbx_strand_id
1 'polypeptide(L)'
;SAELALAATRLGVTSIWSLPYRDSGMRGSPDNQHPQALIRQPAQQVTHEVLSYMRRLQPQVVMTHDPFGGYGHPDHVRVCEATTAAFYLARRPGRNGHGSGPLPQKLYYTAFPKDLVKLVVRVMELTGKDARTVGRNRDIDLVEISRWVTPVTARVDVEPYLADKQAASEAHASQYSGGPSWAAAIPPMIRRRFLRYEQFTRAYPAPQPGVEADLFANVG
;
A
#
# COMPACT_ATOMS: atom_id res chain seq x y z
N SER A 1 0.72 7.12 16.79
CA SER A 1 -0.61 6.54 17.09
C SER A 1 -0.41 5.29 17.95
N ALA A 2 -1.17 5.15 19.05
CA ALA A 2 -1.11 3.97 19.91
C ALA A 2 -1.59 2.70 19.18
N GLU A 3 -2.63 2.82 18.36
CA GLU A 3 -3.14 1.71 17.54
C GLU A 3 -2.09 1.19 16.54
N LEU A 4 -1.40 2.09 15.85
CA LEU A 4 -0.34 1.72 14.92
C LEU A 4 0.84 1.02 15.62
N ALA A 5 1.22 1.50 16.81
CA ALA A 5 2.29 0.87 17.59
C ALA A 5 1.92 -0.55 18.04
N LEU A 6 0.66 -0.76 18.44
CA LEU A 6 0.15 -2.09 18.78
C LEU A 6 0.12 -3.01 17.56
N ALA A 7 -0.41 -2.53 16.42
CA ALA A 7 -0.44 -3.29 15.17
C ALA A 7 0.97 -3.70 14.72
N ALA A 8 1.94 -2.78 14.77
CA ALA A 8 3.34 -3.06 14.45
C ALA A 8 3.93 -4.16 15.35
N THR A 9 3.64 -4.12 16.65
CA THR A 9 4.08 -5.15 17.60
C THR A 9 3.51 -6.52 17.25
N ARG A 10 2.23 -6.60 16.83
CA ARG A 10 1.60 -7.87 16.39
C ARG A 10 2.25 -8.45 15.14
N LEU A 11 2.77 -7.61 14.27
CA LEU A 11 3.47 -8.03 13.04
C LEU A 11 4.98 -8.26 13.25
N GLY A 12 5.50 -8.10 14.47
CA GLY A 12 6.94 -8.20 14.75
C GLY A 12 7.77 -7.02 14.22
N VAL A 13 7.15 -5.89 13.89
CA VAL A 13 7.83 -4.67 13.44
C VAL A 13 8.48 -3.97 14.64
N THR A 14 9.79 -3.74 14.56
CA THR A 14 10.59 -3.20 15.68
C THR A 14 10.68 -1.67 15.70
N SER A 15 10.41 -1.00 14.58
CA SER A 15 10.52 0.45 14.47
C SER A 15 9.51 1.03 13.48
N ILE A 16 8.91 2.17 13.84
CA ILE A 16 8.04 2.96 12.98
C ILE A 16 8.65 4.34 12.81
N TRP A 17 8.82 4.78 11.56
CA TRP A 17 9.24 6.14 11.24
C TRP A 17 8.09 6.86 10.55
N SER A 18 7.66 7.98 11.12
CA SER A 18 6.52 8.75 10.60
C SER A 18 7.00 9.99 9.85
N LEU A 19 6.27 10.35 8.80
CA LEU A 19 6.38 11.67 8.17
C LEU A 19 5.46 12.64 8.92
N PRO A 20 5.87 13.92 9.11
CA PRO A 20 5.16 14.87 9.96
C PRO A 20 4.01 15.57 9.21
N TYR A 21 3.22 14.81 8.44
CA TYR A 21 2.15 15.34 7.61
C TYR A 21 0.78 14.91 8.10
N ARG A 22 -0.19 15.80 7.94
CA ARG A 22 -1.59 15.52 8.21
C ARG A 22 -2.16 14.66 7.08
N ASP A 23 -3.06 13.73 7.44
CA ASP A 23 -3.95 13.06 6.50
C ASP A 23 -4.68 14.10 5.65
N SER A 24 -4.63 13.92 4.33
CA SER A 24 -5.27 14.83 3.39
C SER A 24 -6.77 14.57 3.26
N GLY A 25 -7.28 13.46 3.78
CA GLY A 25 -8.65 12.98 3.54
C GLY A 25 -8.87 12.56 2.09
N MET A 26 -10.11 12.16 1.78
CA MET A 26 -10.46 11.72 0.43
C MET A 26 -10.42 12.85 -0.60
N ARG A 27 -10.26 12.49 -1.87
CA ARG A 27 -10.21 13.43 -3.00
C ARG A 27 -11.46 14.32 -2.99
N GLY A 28 -11.26 15.64 -3.02
CA GLY A 28 -12.34 16.63 -3.03
C GLY A 28 -12.87 16.99 -1.63
N SER A 29 -12.36 16.37 -0.57
CA SER A 29 -12.72 16.75 0.81
C SER A 29 -12.12 18.11 1.20
N PRO A 30 -12.72 18.83 2.17
CA PRO A 30 -12.13 20.06 2.71
C PRO A 30 -10.73 19.86 3.30
N ASP A 31 -10.43 18.67 3.84
CA ASP A 31 -9.11 18.32 4.39
C ASP A 31 -7.99 18.44 3.34
N ASN A 32 -8.29 18.27 2.05
CA ASN A 32 -7.33 18.46 0.96
C ASN A 32 -6.71 19.87 0.94
N GLN A 33 -7.41 20.88 1.50
CA GLN A 33 -6.96 22.27 1.53
C GLN A 33 -6.14 22.62 2.78
N HIS A 34 -6.04 21.72 3.76
CA HIS A 34 -5.32 22.01 4.98
C HIS A 34 -3.82 22.21 4.68
N PRO A 35 -3.17 23.28 5.17
CA PRO A 35 -1.78 23.61 4.79
C PRO A 35 -0.77 22.52 5.19
N GLN A 36 -1.08 21.71 6.21
CA GLN A 36 -0.26 20.57 6.64
C GLN A 36 -0.65 19.22 6.00
N ALA A 37 -1.68 19.19 5.13
CA ALA A 37 -2.05 17.98 4.41
C ALA A 37 -0.88 17.50 3.55
N LEU A 38 -0.63 16.19 3.51
CA LEU A 38 0.47 15.61 2.74
C LEU A 38 0.41 16.03 1.26
N ILE A 39 -0.77 16.07 0.65
CA ILE A 39 -0.90 16.43 -0.77
C ILE A 39 -0.60 17.91 -1.05
N ARG A 40 -0.62 18.76 -0.03
CA ARG A 40 -0.28 20.19 -0.12
C ARG A 40 1.22 20.45 -0.02
N GLN A 41 2.01 19.46 0.39
CA GLN A 41 3.46 19.61 0.52
C GLN A 41 4.13 19.55 -0.86
N PRO A 42 5.26 20.26 -1.06
CA PRO A 42 6.07 20.11 -2.27
C PRO A 42 6.50 18.65 -2.45
N ALA A 43 6.23 18.06 -3.61
CA ALA A 43 6.53 16.64 -3.87
C ALA A 43 8.03 16.31 -3.67
N GLN A 44 8.91 17.26 -4.01
CA GLN A 44 10.35 17.10 -3.81
C GLN A 44 10.74 17.03 -2.32
N GLN A 45 10.05 17.77 -1.45
CA GLN A 45 10.28 17.72 0.00
C GLN A 45 9.94 16.33 0.55
N VAL A 46 8.74 15.84 0.25
CA VAL A 46 8.30 14.49 0.66
C VAL A 46 9.27 13.42 0.14
N THR A 47 9.68 13.54 -1.13
CA THR A 47 10.68 12.64 -1.74
C THR A 47 11.99 12.63 -0.98
N HIS A 48 12.53 13.79 -0.60
CA HIS A 48 13.79 13.89 0.14
C HIS A 48 13.68 13.34 1.57
N GLU A 49 12.53 13.49 2.23
CA GLU A 49 12.29 12.88 3.54
C GLU A 49 12.27 11.36 3.45
N VAL A 50 11.53 10.78 2.49
CA VAL A 50 11.54 9.32 2.24
C VAL A 50 12.95 8.83 1.88
N LEU A 51 13.68 9.58 1.05
CA LEU A 51 15.07 9.27 0.71
C LEU A 51 15.98 9.26 1.94
N SER A 52 15.78 10.17 2.90
CA SER A 52 16.57 10.21 4.13
C SER A 52 16.38 8.93 4.96
N TYR A 53 15.15 8.44 5.06
CA TYR A 53 14.84 7.16 5.71
C TYR A 53 15.42 5.99 4.94
N MET A 54 15.28 5.97 3.61
CA MET A 54 15.85 4.91 2.78
C MET A 54 17.37 4.83 2.92
N ARG A 55 18.07 5.97 2.98
CA ARG A 55 19.52 6.02 3.21
C ARG A 55 19.93 5.54 4.60
N ARG A 56 19.10 5.79 5.62
CA ARG A 56 19.35 5.35 7.00
C ARG A 56 19.10 3.84 7.17
N LEU A 57 18.03 3.33 6.56
CA LEU A 57 17.62 1.93 6.67
C LEU A 57 18.41 1.01 5.72
N GLN A 58 18.87 1.54 4.58
CA GLN A 58 19.55 0.80 3.51
C GLN A 58 18.76 -0.45 3.08
N PRO A 59 17.46 -0.32 2.74
CA PRO A 59 16.62 -1.48 2.45
C PRO A 59 17.02 -2.12 1.13
N GLN A 60 17.02 -3.45 1.08
CA GLN A 60 17.19 -4.19 -0.18
C GLN A 60 15.94 -4.15 -1.05
N VAL A 61 14.76 -4.15 -0.42
CA VAL A 61 13.44 -4.17 -1.06
C VAL A 61 12.62 -3.00 -0.54
N VAL A 62 11.99 -2.26 -1.45
CA VAL A 62 11.07 -1.16 -1.14
C VAL A 62 9.69 -1.51 -1.66
N MET A 63 8.68 -1.30 -0.83
CA MET A 63 7.27 -1.53 -1.16
C MET A 63 6.47 -0.25 -0.91
N THR A 64 5.54 0.07 -1.80
CA THR A 64 4.62 1.21 -1.65
C THR A 64 3.28 0.91 -2.31
N HIS A 65 2.31 1.82 -2.20
CA HIS A 65 1.02 1.76 -2.91
C HIS A 65 1.21 1.66 -4.43
N ASP A 66 0.17 1.22 -5.14
CA ASP A 66 0.13 1.39 -6.58
C ASP A 66 -0.04 2.85 -7.01
N PRO A 67 0.31 3.18 -8.28
CA PRO A 67 0.20 4.55 -8.80
C PRO A 67 -1.20 5.15 -8.74
N PHE A 68 -2.25 4.34 -8.60
CA PHE A 68 -3.62 4.82 -8.49
C PHE A 68 -4.09 4.96 -7.03
N GLY A 69 -3.22 4.63 -6.06
CA GLY A 69 -3.51 4.75 -4.64
C GLY A 69 -4.49 3.71 -4.11
N GLY A 70 -4.61 2.56 -4.79
CA GLY A 70 -5.47 1.44 -4.45
C GLY A 70 -6.94 1.71 -4.73
N TYR A 71 -7.52 2.63 -3.94
CA TYR A 71 -8.89 3.11 -4.06
C TYR A 71 -8.99 4.61 -4.40
N GLY A 72 -7.90 5.23 -4.84
CA GLY A 72 -7.88 6.64 -5.25
C GLY A 72 -7.55 7.62 -4.13
N HIS A 73 -7.12 7.12 -2.96
CA HIS A 73 -6.75 7.98 -1.85
C HIS A 73 -5.57 8.89 -2.26
N PRO A 74 -5.71 10.22 -2.15
CA PRO A 74 -4.70 11.15 -2.65
C PRO A 74 -3.35 11.00 -1.93
N ASP A 75 -3.36 10.65 -0.64
CA ASP A 75 -2.12 10.37 0.09
C ASP A 75 -1.40 9.11 -0.41
N HIS A 76 -2.13 8.05 -0.76
CA HIS A 76 -1.50 6.84 -1.30
C HIS A 76 -0.77 7.13 -2.61
N VAL A 77 -1.37 7.95 -3.48
CA VAL A 77 -0.75 8.41 -4.73
C VAL A 77 0.51 9.23 -4.41
N ARG A 78 0.43 10.21 -3.51
CA ARG A 78 1.58 11.04 -3.14
C ARG A 78 2.72 10.22 -2.51
N VAL A 79 2.42 9.24 -1.66
CA VAL A 79 3.40 8.32 -1.08
C VAL A 79 4.03 7.44 -2.15
N CYS A 80 3.24 6.93 -3.10
CA CYS A 80 3.74 6.16 -4.24
C CYS A 80 4.73 6.99 -5.08
N GLU A 81 4.37 8.21 -5.46
CA GLU A 81 5.21 9.13 -6.22
C GLU A 81 6.54 9.42 -5.48
N ALA A 82 6.44 9.85 -4.22
CA ALA A 82 7.61 10.21 -3.42
C ALA A 82 8.53 9.01 -3.16
N THR A 83 7.98 7.84 -2.85
CA THR A 83 8.76 6.62 -2.61
C THR A 83 9.44 6.13 -3.88
N THR A 84 8.75 6.20 -5.03
CA THR A 84 9.33 5.83 -6.32
C THR A 84 10.48 6.77 -6.70
N ALA A 85 10.28 8.08 -6.56
CA ALA A 85 11.32 9.05 -6.81
C ALA A 85 12.51 8.87 -5.85
N ALA A 86 12.26 8.65 -4.57
CA ALA A 86 13.29 8.40 -3.56
C ALA A 86 14.10 7.13 -3.88
N PHE A 87 13.44 6.05 -4.31
CA PHE A 87 14.10 4.82 -4.74
C PHE A 87 15.12 5.06 -5.85
N TYR A 88 14.72 5.76 -6.92
CA TYR A 88 15.63 6.07 -8.02
C TYR A 88 16.73 7.06 -7.62
N LEU A 89 16.43 8.03 -6.75
CA LEU A 89 17.43 8.97 -6.22
C LEU A 89 18.47 8.27 -5.32
N ALA A 90 18.04 7.30 -4.51
CA ALA A 90 18.94 6.50 -3.67
C ALA A 90 19.95 5.71 -4.51
N ARG A 91 19.56 5.31 -5.72
CA ARG A 91 20.39 4.58 -6.70
C ARG A 91 21.33 5.48 -7.50
N ARG A 92 21.24 6.81 -7.39
CA ARG A 92 22.15 7.73 -8.09
C ARG A 92 23.49 7.83 -7.34
N PRO A 93 24.62 7.87 -8.06
CA PRO A 93 25.91 8.19 -7.46
C PRO A 93 25.84 9.53 -6.72
N GLY A 94 26.39 9.60 -5.50
CA GLY A 94 26.52 10.88 -4.80
C GLY A 94 27.45 11.82 -5.58
N ARG A 95 27.17 13.14 -5.56
CA ARG A 95 27.95 14.16 -6.28
C ARG A 95 29.45 14.15 -5.96
N ASN A 96 29.83 13.59 -4.82
CA ASN A 96 31.21 13.52 -4.33
C ASN A 96 31.72 12.06 -4.23
N GLY A 97 31.06 11.09 -4.87
CA GLY A 97 31.41 9.66 -4.76
C GLY A 97 31.09 9.00 -3.40
N HIS A 98 30.67 9.77 -2.39
CA HIS A 98 30.35 9.29 -1.04
C HIS A 98 28.92 8.73 -0.84
N GLY A 99 28.26 8.32 -1.92
CA GLY A 99 27.01 7.55 -1.84
C GLY A 99 27.32 6.05 -1.77
N SER A 100 27.98 5.59 -0.72
CA SER A 100 28.56 4.23 -0.64
C SER A 100 27.70 3.20 0.10
N GLY A 101 26.44 3.52 0.40
CA GLY A 101 25.51 2.56 1.01
C GLY A 101 25.00 1.54 -0.01
N PRO A 102 24.57 0.33 0.43
CA PRO A 102 23.87 -0.61 -0.44
C PRO A 102 22.68 0.06 -1.11
N LEU A 103 22.57 -0.12 -2.42
CA LEU A 103 21.48 0.43 -3.20
C LEU A 103 20.23 -0.44 -3.04
N PRO A 104 19.03 0.14 -2.91
CA PRO A 104 17.80 -0.65 -2.87
C PRO A 104 17.63 -1.37 -4.20
N GLN A 105 17.52 -2.70 -4.17
CA GLN A 105 17.63 -3.55 -5.35
C GLN A 105 16.29 -3.78 -6.05
N LYS A 106 15.18 -3.70 -5.30
CA LYS A 106 13.85 -3.95 -5.83
C LYS A 106 12.81 -2.96 -5.33
N LEU A 107 11.88 -2.61 -6.22
CA LEU A 107 10.73 -1.78 -5.94
C LEU A 107 9.45 -2.53 -6.34
N TYR A 108 8.52 -2.63 -5.40
CA TYR A 108 7.21 -3.26 -5.60
C TYR A 108 6.08 -2.29 -5.25
N TYR A 109 5.01 -2.37 -6.03
CA TYR A 109 3.74 -1.71 -5.75
C TYR A 109 2.74 -2.74 -5.26
N THR A 110 1.95 -2.41 -4.23
CA THR A 110 0.83 -3.25 -3.81
C THR A 110 -0.12 -3.47 -4.99
N ALA A 111 -0.50 -4.72 -5.25
CA ALA A 111 -1.48 -5.05 -6.26
C ALA A 111 -2.61 -5.83 -5.58
N PHE A 112 -3.82 -5.71 -6.12
CA PHE A 112 -4.91 -6.60 -5.74
C PHE A 112 -5.66 -7.03 -6.99
N PRO A 113 -6.10 -8.30 -7.02
CA PRO A 113 -6.75 -8.87 -8.19
C PRO A 113 -8.12 -8.21 -8.32
N LYS A 114 -8.29 -7.47 -9.42
CA LYS A 114 -9.50 -6.70 -9.66
C LYS A 114 -10.71 -7.58 -9.98
N ASP A 115 -10.51 -8.87 -10.26
CA ASP A 115 -11.58 -9.82 -10.57
C ASP A 115 -12.58 -9.96 -9.42
N LEU A 116 -12.09 -9.95 -8.18
CA LEU A 116 -12.96 -9.93 -7.00
C LEU A 116 -13.76 -8.63 -6.92
N VAL A 117 -13.12 -7.48 -7.20
CA VAL A 117 -13.83 -6.18 -7.19
C VAL A 117 -14.88 -6.12 -8.30
N LYS A 118 -14.58 -6.59 -9.50
CA LYS A 118 -15.55 -6.70 -10.61
C LYS A 118 -16.73 -7.58 -10.24
N LEU A 119 -16.47 -8.72 -9.59
CA LEU A 119 -17.52 -9.61 -9.09
C LEU A 119 -18.40 -8.92 -8.06
N VAL A 120 -17.80 -8.24 -7.07
CA VAL A 120 -18.53 -7.50 -6.03
C VAL A 120 -19.37 -6.38 -6.65
N VAL A 121 -18.80 -5.58 -7.56
CA VAL A 121 -19.53 -4.55 -8.30
C VAL A 121 -20.75 -5.15 -9.00
N ARG A 122 -20.58 -6.27 -9.72
CA ARG A 122 -21.68 -6.93 -10.42
C ARG A 122 -22.79 -7.40 -9.48
N VAL A 123 -22.43 -7.96 -8.32
CA VAL A 123 -23.41 -8.39 -7.30
C VAL A 123 -24.14 -7.20 -6.69
N MET A 124 -23.43 -6.10 -6.42
CA MET A 124 -24.06 -4.87 -5.89
C MET A 124 -25.06 -4.28 -6.87
N GLU A 125 -24.69 -4.17 -8.15
CA GLU A 125 -25.59 -3.70 -9.21
C GLU A 125 -26.84 -4.59 -9.33
N LEU A 126 -26.68 -5.92 -9.31
CA LEU A 126 -27.79 -6.88 -9.37
C LEU A 126 -28.71 -6.83 -8.15
N THR A 127 -28.20 -6.37 -7.00
CA THR A 127 -28.96 -6.25 -5.74
C THR A 127 -29.47 -4.82 -5.49
N GLY A 128 -29.34 -3.93 -6.48
CA GLY A 128 -29.80 -2.54 -6.39
C GLY A 128 -28.97 -1.65 -5.46
N LYS A 129 -27.75 -2.07 -5.10
CA LYS A 129 -26.82 -1.30 -4.28
C LYS A 129 -25.86 -0.51 -5.15
N ASP A 130 -25.62 0.75 -4.79
CA ASP A 130 -24.67 1.61 -5.50
C ASP A 130 -23.22 1.25 -5.14
N ALA A 131 -22.46 0.79 -6.15
CA ALA A 131 -21.06 0.42 -6.02
C ALA A 131 -20.09 1.62 -6.10
N ARG A 132 -20.59 2.83 -6.42
CA ARG A 132 -19.77 4.05 -6.50
C ARG A 132 -19.63 4.80 -5.18
N THR A 133 -20.44 4.46 -4.17
CA THR A 133 -20.51 5.17 -2.88
C THR A 133 -20.41 4.20 -1.70
N VAL A 134 -19.34 3.39 -1.66
CA VAL A 134 -19.10 2.41 -0.59
C VAL A 134 -18.19 2.95 0.52
N GLY A 135 -18.03 2.19 1.60
CA GLY A 135 -17.24 2.59 2.77
C GLY A 135 -18.07 3.28 3.84
N ARG A 136 -17.49 3.49 5.03
CA ARG A 136 -18.18 4.11 6.19
C ARG A 136 -18.67 5.53 5.86
N ASN A 137 -17.92 6.26 5.04
CA ASN A 137 -18.19 7.64 4.64
C ASN A 137 -18.77 7.79 3.22
N ARG A 138 -19.04 6.67 2.53
CA ARG A 138 -19.60 6.64 1.15
C ARG A 138 -18.74 7.34 0.08
N ASP A 139 -17.43 7.31 0.27
CA ASP A 139 -16.43 8.03 -0.49
C ASP A 139 -15.53 7.13 -1.36
N ILE A 140 -15.86 5.84 -1.45
CA ILE A 140 -15.11 4.86 -2.24
C ILE A 140 -15.91 4.44 -3.47
N ASP A 141 -15.31 4.59 -4.66
CA ASP A 141 -15.88 4.15 -5.94
C ASP A 141 -15.26 2.82 -6.40
N LEU A 142 -15.98 1.70 -6.20
CA LEU A 142 -15.51 0.38 -6.62
C LEU A 142 -15.47 0.21 -8.15
N VAL A 143 -16.29 0.97 -8.88
CA VAL A 143 -16.34 0.93 -10.35
C VAL A 143 -15.05 1.52 -10.91
N GLU A 144 -14.63 2.70 -10.42
CA GLU A 144 -13.35 3.31 -10.80
C GLU A 144 -12.18 2.36 -10.50
N ILE A 145 -12.16 1.80 -9.30
CA ILE A 145 -11.12 0.88 -8.82
C ILE A 145 -10.99 -0.37 -9.70
N SER A 146 -12.11 -0.90 -10.19
CA SER A 146 -12.15 -2.11 -11.02
C SER A 146 -11.51 -1.94 -12.40
N ARG A 147 -11.36 -0.69 -12.86
CA ARG A 147 -10.81 -0.35 -14.19
C ARG A 147 -9.29 -0.24 -14.18
N TRP A 148 -8.68 0.02 -13.03
CA TRP A 148 -7.22 0.13 -12.92
C TRP A 148 -6.57 -1.24 -13.00
N VAL A 149 -5.53 -1.38 -13.83
CA VAL A 149 -4.81 -2.64 -13.99
C VAL A 149 -3.43 -2.51 -13.36
N THR A 150 -3.18 -3.31 -12.32
CA THR A 150 -1.85 -3.53 -11.76
C THR A 150 -1.47 -5.00 -11.97
N PRO A 151 -0.59 -5.32 -12.94
CA PRO A 151 -0.27 -6.70 -13.26
C PRO A 151 0.44 -7.35 -12.07
N VAL A 152 -0.09 -8.48 -11.62
CA VAL A 152 0.51 -9.26 -10.53
C VAL A 152 1.72 -9.98 -11.06
N THR A 153 2.90 -9.62 -10.56
CA THR A 153 4.19 -10.20 -10.95
C THR A 153 4.94 -10.79 -9.77
N ALA A 154 4.48 -10.51 -8.54
CA ALA A 154 4.88 -11.24 -7.34
C ALA A 154 3.66 -11.54 -6.45
N ARG A 155 3.71 -12.67 -5.75
CA ARG A 155 2.67 -13.15 -4.86
C ARG A 155 3.28 -13.92 -3.70
N VAL A 156 3.14 -13.38 -2.49
CA VAL A 156 3.70 -13.96 -1.26
C VAL A 156 2.61 -14.74 -0.54
N ASP A 157 2.90 -16.00 -0.19
CA ASP A 157 2.03 -16.82 0.65
C ASP A 157 2.15 -16.39 2.11
N VAL A 158 1.10 -15.77 2.63
CA VAL A 158 1.02 -15.30 4.02
C VAL A 158 0.09 -16.16 4.88
N GLU A 159 -0.31 -17.35 4.40
CA GLU A 159 -1.14 -18.30 5.18
C GLU A 159 -0.61 -18.53 6.60
N PRO A 160 0.71 -18.73 6.83
CA PRO A 160 1.25 -18.90 8.17
C PRO A 160 1.08 -17.69 9.10
N TYR A 161 0.91 -16.49 8.53
CA TYR A 161 0.89 -15.21 9.26
C TYR A 161 -0.51 -14.57 9.32
N LEU A 162 -1.56 -15.28 8.90
CA LEU A 162 -2.92 -14.72 8.88
C LEU A 162 -3.43 -14.35 10.27
N ALA A 163 -3.02 -15.07 11.32
CA ALA A 163 -3.38 -14.76 12.70
C ALA A 163 -2.77 -13.41 13.15
N ASP A 164 -1.50 -13.20 12.86
CA ASP A 164 -0.79 -11.96 13.19
C ASP A 164 -1.36 -10.77 12.40
N LYS A 165 -1.65 -10.99 11.12
CA LYS A 165 -2.32 -10.00 10.26
C LYS A 165 -3.69 -9.60 10.81
N GLN A 166 -4.48 -10.58 11.25
CA GLN A 166 -5.80 -10.32 11.85
C GLN A 166 -5.66 -9.53 13.16
N ALA A 167 -4.78 -9.96 14.06
CA ALA A 167 -4.53 -9.27 15.33
C ALA A 167 -4.02 -7.83 15.13
N ALA A 168 -3.19 -7.60 14.11
CA ALA A 168 -2.75 -6.26 13.73
C ALA A 168 -3.89 -5.41 13.17
N SER A 169 -4.79 -5.99 12.37
CA SER A 169 -5.97 -5.29 11.85
C SER A 169 -6.96 -4.90 12.95
N GLU A 170 -7.14 -5.76 13.95
CA GLU A 170 -8.01 -5.52 15.11
C GLU A 170 -7.46 -4.44 16.05
N ALA A 171 -6.13 -4.24 16.09
CA ALA A 171 -5.52 -3.16 16.86
C ALA A 171 -5.94 -1.75 16.38
N HIS A 172 -6.43 -1.62 15.14
CA HIS A 172 -7.00 -0.39 14.59
C HIS A 172 -8.50 -0.25 14.91
N ALA A 173 -8.82 -0.24 16.21
CA ALA A 173 -10.19 -0.23 16.73
C ALA A 173 -11.00 0.99 16.24
N SER A 174 -10.36 2.16 16.15
CA SER A 174 -11.00 3.40 15.66
C SER A 174 -11.37 3.37 14.17
N GLN A 175 -10.76 2.46 13.39
CA GLN A 175 -10.89 2.38 11.94
C GLN A 175 -11.95 1.33 11.55
N TYR A 176 -11.48 0.16 11.12
CA TYR A 176 -12.30 -0.95 10.63
C TYR A 176 -12.11 -2.24 11.45
N SER A 177 -11.39 -2.21 12.58
CA SER A 177 -11.28 -3.31 13.58
C SER A 177 -11.42 -4.73 12.99
N GLY A 178 -10.46 -5.15 12.15
CA GLY A 178 -10.51 -6.45 11.46
C GLY A 178 -10.96 -6.41 9.99
N GLY A 179 -11.19 -5.22 9.42
CA GLY A 179 -11.40 -5.00 7.99
C GLY A 179 -12.81 -4.51 7.63
N PRO A 180 -13.07 -4.20 6.34
CA PRO A 180 -14.37 -3.69 5.92
C PRO A 180 -15.51 -4.64 6.30
N SER A 181 -16.65 -4.11 6.74
CA SER A 181 -17.80 -4.91 7.21
C SER A 181 -18.31 -5.96 6.20
N TRP A 182 -18.14 -5.71 4.90
CA TRP A 182 -18.49 -6.68 3.85
C TRP A 182 -17.59 -7.92 3.86
N ALA A 183 -16.34 -7.82 4.33
CA ALA A 183 -15.42 -8.95 4.43
C ALA A 183 -15.86 -9.96 5.50
N ALA A 184 -16.67 -9.53 6.48
CA ALA A 184 -17.29 -10.43 7.46
C ALA A 184 -18.42 -11.27 6.84
N ALA A 185 -19.04 -10.82 5.75
CA ALA A 185 -20.10 -11.54 5.05
C ALA A 185 -19.57 -12.66 4.12
N ILE A 186 -18.25 -12.73 3.90
CA ILE A 186 -17.61 -13.76 3.07
C ILE A 186 -17.41 -15.02 3.92
N PRO A 187 -17.84 -16.22 3.47
CA PRO A 187 -17.61 -17.47 4.19
C PRO A 187 -16.12 -17.65 4.56
N PRO A 188 -15.79 -18.12 5.78
CA PRO A 188 -14.41 -18.16 6.28
C PRO A 188 -13.42 -18.88 5.36
N MET A 189 -13.85 -19.99 4.74
CA MET A 189 -13.04 -20.74 3.78
C MET A 189 -12.67 -19.89 2.54
N ILE A 190 -13.64 -19.15 2.02
CA ILE A 190 -13.47 -18.26 0.86
C ILE A 190 -12.61 -17.07 1.25
N ARG A 191 -12.87 -16.45 2.41
CA ARG A 191 -12.07 -15.34 2.93
C ARG A 191 -10.61 -15.74 3.13
N ARG A 192 -10.35 -16.89 3.73
CA ARG A 192 -9.00 -17.44 3.91
C ARG A 192 -8.29 -17.65 2.58
N ARG A 193 -9.00 -18.16 1.56
CA ARG A 193 -8.45 -18.34 0.21
C ARG A 193 -8.01 -17.03 -0.43
N PHE A 194 -8.76 -15.94 -0.22
CA PHE A 194 -8.44 -14.61 -0.73
C PHE A 194 -7.34 -13.92 0.08
N LEU A 195 -7.37 -14.02 1.41
CA LEU A 195 -6.40 -13.36 2.29
C LEU A 195 -5.04 -14.06 2.35
N ARG A 196 -4.96 -15.33 1.93
CA ARG A 196 -3.72 -16.13 1.90
C ARG A 196 -2.58 -15.47 1.14
N TYR A 197 -2.87 -14.68 0.11
CA TYR A 197 -1.83 -14.13 -0.75
C TYR A 197 -1.81 -12.61 -0.69
N GLU A 198 -0.62 -12.06 -0.42
CA GLU A 198 -0.32 -10.66 -0.70
C GLU A 198 0.27 -10.55 -2.10
N GLN A 199 -0.18 -9.56 -2.87
CA GLN A 199 0.13 -9.46 -4.29
C GLN A 199 0.81 -8.13 -4.60
N PHE A 200 1.76 -8.19 -5.53
CA PHE A 200 2.58 -7.04 -5.88
C PHE A 200 2.87 -6.96 -7.38
N THR A 201 3.05 -5.74 -7.86
CA THR A 201 3.62 -5.42 -9.16
C THR A 201 5.07 -5.00 -8.97
N ARG A 202 6.02 -5.74 -9.54
CA ARG A 202 7.43 -5.38 -9.55
C ARG A 202 7.65 -4.21 -10.52
N ALA A 203 8.05 -3.07 -9.98
CA ALA A 203 8.37 -1.87 -10.73
C ALA A 203 9.86 -1.80 -11.08
N TYR A 204 10.73 -2.35 -10.24
CA TYR A 204 12.16 -2.45 -10.50
C TYR A 204 12.76 -3.72 -9.88
N PRO A 205 13.68 -4.42 -10.57
CA PRO A 205 13.89 -4.34 -12.02
C PRO A 205 12.63 -4.79 -12.77
N ALA A 206 12.58 -4.59 -14.10
CA ALA A 206 11.44 -5.03 -14.90
C ALA A 206 11.09 -6.51 -14.60
N PRO A 207 9.80 -6.85 -14.47
CA PRO A 207 9.38 -8.22 -14.15
C PRO A 207 9.85 -9.20 -15.23
N GLN A 208 10.29 -10.39 -14.79
CA GLN A 208 10.53 -11.52 -15.68
C GLN A 208 9.22 -12.30 -15.87
N PRO A 209 9.10 -13.12 -16.92
CA PRO A 209 7.93 -14.00 -17.09
C PRO A 209 7.70 -14.88 -15.86
N GLY A 210 6.43 -14.98 -15.42
CA GLY A 210 6.02 -15.73 -14.24
C GLY A 210 5.59 -14.85 -13.07
N VAL A 211 5.32 -15.49 -11.93
CA VAL A 211 4.95 -14.82 -10.67
C VAL A 211 5.97 -15.20 -9.61
N GLU A 212 6.69 -14.21 -9.11
CA GLU A 212 7.69 -14.37 -8.06
C GLU A 212 7.03 -14.68 -6.71
N ALA A 213 7.57 -15.64 -5.96
CA ALA A 213 7.00 -16.07 -4.67
C ALA A 213 7.69 -15.46 -3.43
N ASP A 214 8.87 -14.85 -3.62
CA ASP A 214 9.68 -14.24 -2.58
C ASP A 214 10.24 -12.91 -3.09
N LEU A 215 9.91 -11.81 -2.42
CA LEU A 215 10.33 -10.47 -2.81
C LEU A 215 11.86 -10.28 -2.72
N PHE A 216 12.58 -11.14 -2.01
CA PHE A 216 14.04 -11.11 -1.87
C PHE A 216 14.76 -12.04 -2.85
N ALA A 217 14.05 -12.76 -3.72
CA ALA A 217 14.68 -13.68 -4.68
C ALA A 217 15.69 -12.95 -5.58
N ASN A 218 16.95 -13.38 -5.62
CA ASN A 218 18.03 -12.71 -6.38
C ASN A 218 18.41 -11.31 -5.86
N VAL A 219 18.20 -11.02 -4.57
CA VAL A 219 18.84 -9.90 -3.86
C VAL A 219 20.19 -10.37 -3.32
N GLY A 220 21.27 -9.61 -3.54
CA GLY A 220 22.64 -9.95 -3.11
C GLY A 220 23.50 -8.76 -2.75
#